data_AF-A0A9D5E8T7-F1
#
_entry.id   AF-A0A9D5E8T7-F1
#
_cell.length_a   1.000
_cell.length_b   1.000
_cell.length_c   1.000
_cell.angle_alpha   90.00
_cell.angle_beta   90.00
_cell.angle_gamma   90.00
#
_symmetry.space_group_name_H-M   'P 1'
#
loop_
_entity.id
_entity.type
_entity.pdbx_description
1 polymer ?
#
loop_
_entity_poly.entity_id
_entity_poly.type
_entity_poly.pdbx_seq_one_letter_code
_entity_poly.pdbx_strand_id
1 'polypeptide(L)'
;MRPGTPASFDGAAVSAQRTAGSDPYKWDAIGMALLFALTLPLIVTLIALLQPDPASLAAAGQAGGGTGVTGVSPVALGRSTYAASCAVCHGPNGDGVHSLGKPLHNSAFIQEQADEQLFALIVDGRKPGAPGNTTGALMPGRGARNLKDGHINAVIAYLRTLQEPGVPPVSMEPWNIVGREGAGGQPIGAIEMKSHAGYELFLASCAACHGKGAEGIEGLGLPLTTSGYVRGTGDADLVRFVKSGRASWDANNSTGIDMPPKGGNPAITDDQLQTIVEYIRAVQKEAMGS
;
A
#
# COMPACT_ATOMS: atom_id res chain seq x y z
N MET A 1 -68.17 33.34 -1.85
CA MET A 1 -69.32 33.23 -2.77
C MET A 1 -69.28 34.36 -3.78
N ARG A 2 -68.85 34.07 -5.02
CA ARG A 2 -69.42 34.54 -6.29
C ARG A 2 -68.80 33.70 -7.42
N PRO A 3 -69.58 33.22 -8.41
CA PRO A 3 -69.18 32.17 -9.34
C PRO A 3 -68.75 32.73 -10.71
N GLY A 4 -67.97 31.96 -11.48
CA GLY A 4 -67.61 32.25 -12.87
C GLY A 4 -67.31 30.96 -13.64
N THR A 5 -68.10 30.73 -14.68
CA THR A 5 -68.25 29.57 -15.58
C THR A 5 -66.99 29.19 -16.39
N PRO A 6 -66.87 27.92 -16.86
CA PRO A 6 -65.81 27.51 -17.77
C PRO A 6 -66.16 27.81 -19.24
N ALA A 7 -65.18 28.25 -20.03
CA ALA A 7 -65.30 28.40 -21.48
C ALA A 7 -64.47 27.35 -22.20
N SER A 8 -65.14 26.60 -23.07
CA SER A 8 -64.65 25.64 -24.05
C SER A 8 -63.79 26.32 -25.12
N PHE A 9 -62.71 25.66 -25.55
CA PHE A 9 -61.96 26.04 -26.75
C PHE A 9 -62.07 24.92 -27.79
N ASP A 10 -62.81 25.22 -28.86
CA ASP A 10 -62.83 24.48 -30.11
C ASP A 10 -61.56 24.77 -30.93
N GLY A 11 -61.10 23.74 -31.64
CA GLY A 11 -59.89 23.78 -32.45
C GLY A 11 -60.05 24.52 -33.79
N ALA A 12 -58.91 25.02 -34.28
CA ALA A 12 -58.70 25.29 -35.69
C ALA A 12 -57.29 24.82 -36.07
N ALA A 13 -57.23 23.82 -36.95
CA ALA A 13 -56.01 23.32 -37.55
C ALA A 13 -55.49 24.31 -38.60
N VAL A 14 -54.25 24.77 -38.46
CA VAL A 14 -53.54 25.56 -39.47
C VAL A 14 -52.73 24.60 -40.34
N SER A 15 -53.15 24.42 -41.59
CA SER A 15 -52.40 23.71 -42.62
C SER A 15 -51.17 24.51 -43.03
N ALA A 16 -49.98 24.01 -42.68
CA ALA A 16 -48.70 24.54 -43.16
C ALA A 16 -48.27 23.80 -44.44
N GLN A 17 -48.30 24.51 -45.56
CA GLN A 17 -47.84 24.04 -46.86
C GLN A 17 -46.30 24.07 -46.90
N ARG A 18 -45.65 22.90 -46.96
CA ARG A 18 -44.19 22.74 -47.05
C ARG A 18 -43.73 22.91 -48.51
N THR A 19 -42.99 23.97 -48.82
CA THR A 19 -42.26 24.10 -50.09
C THR A 19 -40.92 23.35 -49.99
N ALA A 20 -40.67 22.43 -50.91
CA ALA A 20 -39.42 21.67 -51.00
C ALA A 20 -38.26 22.58 -51.44
N GLY A 21 -37.44 23.04 -50.49
CA GLY A 21 -36.14 23.65 -50.76
C GLY A 21 -35.08 22.55 -50.83
N SER A 22 -34.27 22.55 -51.89
CA SER A 22 -33.16 21.61 -52.08
C SER A 22 -32.11 21.77 -50.97
N ASP A 23 -31.83 20.70 -50.22
CA ASP A 23 -30.82 20.66 -49.16
C ASP A 23 -29.43 21.05 -49.71
N PRO A 24 -28.82 22.15 -49.23
CA PRO A 24 -27.51 22.60 -49.69
C PRO A 24 -26.37 21.66 -49.27
N TYR A 25 -26.57 20.78 -48.30
CA TYR A 25 -25.51 19.92 -47.72
C TYR A 25 -25.47 18.51 -48.30
N LYS A 26 -26.39 18.17 -49.23
CA LYS A 26 -26.47 16.83 -49.81
C LYS A 26 -25.19 16.39 -50.53
N TRP A 27 -24.45 17.34 -51.11
CA TRP A 27 -23.21 17.05 -51.82
C TRP A 27 -22.01 16.87 -50.89
N ASP A 28 -21.98 17.57 -49.75
CA ASP A 28 -20.95 17.40 -48.72
C ASP A 28 -21.08 16.03 -48.04
N ALA A 29 -22.32 15.59 -47.78
CA ALA A 29 -22.58 14.26 -47.23
C ALA A 29 -22.13 13.14 -48.18
N ILE A 30 -22.36 13.30 -49.49
CA ILE A 30 -21.88 12.36 -50.51
C ILE A 30 -20.35 12.38 -50.59
N GLY A 31 -19.73 13.57 -50.54
CA GLY A 31 -18.28 13.73 -50.55
C GLY A 31 -17.60 13.04 -49.36
N MET A 32 -18.10 13.24 -48.14
CA MET A 32 -17.56 12.58 -46.94
C MET A 32 -17.79 11.06 -46.98
N ALA A 33 -18.95 10.59 -47.44
CA ALA A 33 -19.23 9.16 -47.55
C ALA A 33 -18.27 8.45 -48.51
N LEU A 34 -17.95 9.08 -49.66
CA LEU A 34 -16.98 8.55 -50.61
C LEU A 34 -15.55 8.57 -50.05
N LEU A 35 -15.18 9.62 -49.30
CA LEU A 35 -13.86 9.73 -48.69
C LEU A 35 -13.64 8.68 -47.60
N PHE A 36 -14.67 8.39 -46.79
CA PHE A 36 -14.64 7.27 -45.84
C PHE A 36 -14.61 5.92 -46.56
N ALA A 37 -15.42 5.71 -47.59
CA ALA A 37 -15.44 4.45 -48.34
C ALA A 37 -14.11 4.12 -49.01
N LEU A 38 -13.32 5.14 -49.40
CA LEU A 38 -12.02 4.97 -50.03
C LEU A 38 -10.86 4.86 -49.03
N THR A 39 -10.88 5.63 -47.93
CA THR A 39 -9.76 5.68 -46.99
C THR A 39 -9.82 4.59 -45.92
N LEU A 40 -11.01 4.22 -45.45
CA LEU A 40 -11.18 3.20 -44.41
C LEU A 40 -10.61 1.82 -44.80
N PRO A 41 -10.88 1.25 -45.99
CA PRO A 41 -10.29 -0.05 -46.36
C PRO A 41 -8.76 0.03 -46.52
N LEU A 42 -8.23 1.19 -46.91
CA LEU A 42 -6.79 1.41 -47.07
C LEU A 42 -6.09 1.45 -45.70
N ILE A 43 -6.71 2.12 -44.72
CA ILE A 43 -6.27 2.14 -43.33
C ILE A 43 -6.37 0.74 -42.70
N VAL A 44 -7.47 0.01 -42.89
CA VAL A 44 -7.65 -1.35 -42.35
C VAL A 44 -6.61 -2.30 -42.95
N THR A 45 -6.33 -2.19 -44.25
CA THR A 45 -5.30 -3.00 -44.92
C THR A 45 -3.90 -2.67 -44.40
N LEU A 46 -3.60 -1.39 -44.19
CA LEU A 46 -2.32 -0.95 -43.60
C LEU A 46 -2.16 -1.45 -42.16
N ILE A 47 -3.21 -1.39 -41.34
CA ILE A 47 -3.21 -1.92 -39.98
C ILE A 47 -2.96 -3.44 -40.00
N ALA A 48 -3.61 -4.18 -40.91
CA ALA A 48 -3.43 -5.61 -41.08
C ALA A 48 -2.00 -5.98 -41.50
N LEU A 49 -1.35 -5.17 -42.34
CA LEU A 49 0.06 -5.34 -42.74
C LEU A 49 1.05 -5.00 -41.61
N LEU A 50 0.65 -4.19 -40.63
CA LEU A 50 1.46 -3.83 -39.46
C LEU A 50 1.21 -4.75 -38.25
N GLN A 51 0.21 -5.65 -38.31
CA GLN A 51 0.01 -6.63 -37.23
C GLN A 51 1.07 -7.74 -37.33
N PRO A 52 1.76 -8.09 -36.24
CA PRO A 52 2.69 -9.22 -36.23
C PRO A 52 1.94 -10.53 -36.50
N ASP A 53 2.55 -11.44 -37.28
CA ASP A 53 1.93 -12.72 -37.63
C ASP A 53 1.44 -13.46 -36.38
N PRO A 54 0.24 -14.07 -36.39
CA PRO A 54 -0.30 -14.80 -35.23
C PRO A 54 0.62 -15.94 -34.76
N ALA A 55 1.47 -16.45 -35.63
CA ALA A 55 2.52 -17.42 -35.30
C ALA A 55 3.65 -16.82 -34.42
N SER A 56 3.99 -15.53 -34.62
CA SER A 56 4.98 -14.83 -33.80
C SER A 56 4.45 -14.50 -32.39
N LEU A 57 3.14 -14.23 -32.28
CA LEU A 57 2.44 -14.08 -31.00
C LEU A 57 2.35 -15.41 -30.24
N ALA A 58 2.16 -16.53 -30.95
CA ALA A 58 2.19 -17.87 -30.35
C ALA A 58 3.59 -18.30 -29.87
N ALA A 59 4.67 -17.80 -30.48
CA ALA A 59 6.03 -18.06 -30.04
C ALA A 59 6.40 -17.23 -28.78
N ALA A 60 5.93 -15.99 -28.68
CA ALA A 60 6.15 -15.16 -27.50
C ALA A 60 5.36 -15.65 -26.26
N GLY A 61 4.21 -16.30 -26.46
CA GLY A 61 3.37 -16.85 -25.39
C GLY A 61 3.81 -18.19 -24.80
N GLN A 62 4.84 -18.84 -25.37
CA GLN A 62 5.27 -20.19 -24.97
C GLN A 62 6.62 -20.24 -24.22
N ALA A 63 7.26 -19.09 -23.99
CA ALA A 63 8.48 -19.02 -23.17
C ALA A 63 8.21 -18.76 -21.67
N GLY A 64 6.95 -18.55 -21.26
CA GLY A 64 6.56 -18.25 -19.89
C GLY A 64 5.56 -19.27 -19.33
N GLY A 65 6.04 -20.44 -18.92
CA GLY A 65 5.25 -21.41 -18.18
C GLY A 65 4.88 -20.88 -16.79
N GLY A 66 3.65 -20.41 -16.62
CA GLY A 66 3.09 -20.00 -15.35
C GLY A 66 1.58 -19.82 -15.45
N THR A 67 0.84 -20.70 -14.80
CA THR A 67 -0.61 -20.83 -14.86
C THR A 67 -1.36 -19.55 -14.52
N GLY A 68 -2.38 -19.28 -15.33
CA GLY A 68 -3.12 -18.03 -15.36
C GLY A 68 -3.85 -17.66 -14.07
N VAL A 69 -3.68 -16.40 -13.68
CA VAL A 69 -4.78 -15.58 -13.17
C VAL A 69 -4.99 -14.49 -14.22
N THR A 70 -6.19 -14.46 -14.78
CA THR A 70 -6.61 -13.50 -15.80
C THR A 70 -6.68 -12.08 -15.22
N GLY A 71 -5.99 -11.13 -15.86
CA GLY A 71 -6.38 -9.72 -15.89
C GLY A 71 -5.69 -8.71 -14.97
N VAL A 72 -4.79 -9.12 -14.06
CA VAL A 72 -4.04 -8.16 -13.21
C VAL A 72 -2.56 -8.23 -13.56
N SER A 73 -1.97 -7.08 -13.89
CA SER A 73 -0.52 -6.97 -14.11
C SER A 73 0.24 -7.57 -12.91
N PRO A 74 1.28 -8.42 -13.14
CA PRO A 74 2.08 -8.99 -12.05
C PRO A 74 2.59 -7.94 -11.06
N VAL A 75 2.96 -6.75 -11.54
CA VAL A 75 3.40 -5.62 -10.71
C VAL A 75 2.25 -5.08 -9.84
N ALA A 76 1.03 -4.99 -10.38
CA ALA A 76 -0.13 -4.51 -9.63
C ALA A 76 -0.56 -5.50 -8.54
N LEU A 77 -0.54 -6.80 -8.84
CA LEU A 77 -0.74 -7.87 -7.84
C LEU A 77 0.37 -7.87 -6.79
N GLY A 78 1.61 -7.63 -7.23
CA GLY A 78 2.77 -7.51 -6.36
C GLY A 78 2.65 -6.37 -5.37
N ARG A 79 2.27 -5.19 -5.85
CA ARG A 79 2.06 -4.00 -5.03
C ARG A 79 1.01 -4.22 -3.94
N SER A 80 -0.14 -4.80 -4.29
CA SER A 80 -1.21 -5.06 -3.31
C SER A 80 -0.81 -6.15 -2.32
N THR A 81 -0.14 -7.21 -2.77
CA THR A 81 0.39 -8.28 -1.90
C THR A 81 1.45 -7.74 -0.94
N TYR A 82 2.35 -6.89 -1.43
CA TYR A 82 3.40 -6.22 -0.65
C TYR A 82 2.80 -5.34 0.45
N ALA A 83 1.86 -4.47 0.09
CA ALA A 83 1.18 -3.60 1.04
C ALA A 83 0.51 -4.40 2.18
N ALA A 84 -0.05 -5.57 1.85
CA ALA A 84 -0.80 -6.38 2.79
C ALA A 84 0.06 -7.34 3.65
N SER A 85 1.34 -7.56 3.31
CA SER A 85 2.15 -8.64 3.93
C SER A 85 3.58 -8.24 4.30
N CYS A 86 4.12 -7.19 3.67
CA CYS A 86 5.53 -6.81 3.79
C CYS A 86 5.70 -5.39 4.34
N ALA A 87 4.80 -4.48 3.97
CA ALA A 87 4.91 -3.05 4.29
C ALA A 87 4.95 -2.73 5.79
N VAL A 88 4.36 -3.57 6.65
CA VAL A 88 4.40 -3.38 8.11
C VAL A 88 5.83 -3.35 8.65
N CYS A 89 6.72 -4.18 8.10
CA CYS A 89 8.11 -4.26 8.55
C CYS A 89 9.07 -3.53 7.60
N HIS A 90 8.76 -3.48 6.30
CA HIS A 90 9.64 -2.89 5.28
C HIS A 90 9.22 -1.48 4.85
N GLY A 91 8.18 -0.90 5.44
CA GLY A 91 7.64 0.41 5.09
C GLY A 91 6.69 0.37 3.87
N PRO A 92 5.76 1.33 3.74
CA PRO A 92 4.78 1.35 2.65
C PRO A 92 5.41 1.50 1.25
N ASN A 93 6.55 2.20 1.15
CA ASN A 93 7.30 2.34 -0.10
C ASN A 93 8.54 1.44 -0.19
N GLY A 94 8.79 0.59 0.81
CA GLY A 94 10.04 -0.17 0.88
C GLY A 94 11.21 0.58 1.48
N ASP A 95 11.01 1.69 2.20
CA ASP A 95 12.11 2.46 2.80
C ASP A 95 12.74 1.77 4.03
N GLY A 96 12.16 0.67 4.49
CA GLY A 96 12.55 -0.05 5.69
C GLY A 96 11.93 0.54 6.95
N VAL A 97 11.93 -0.26 8.01
CA VAL A 97 11.57 0.18 9.37
C VAL A 97 12.70 -0.23 10.29
N HIS A 98 13.25 0.75 11.01
CA HIS A 98 14.37 0.54 11.91
C HIS A 98 14.11 -0.64 12.86
N SER A 99 15.09 -1.55 12.99
CA SER A 99 15.01 -2.73 13.86
C SER A 99 13.90 -3.77 13.56
N LEU A 100 13.21 -3.64 12.41
CA LEU A 100 12.20 -4.60 11.94
C LEU A 100 12.51 -5.11 10.53
N GLY A 101 12.57 -4.23 9.53
CA GLY A 101 12.79 -4.61 8.14
C GLY A 101 13.74 -3.65 7.44
N LYS A 102 14.64 -4.19 6.63
CA LYS A 102 15.58 -3.38 5.85
C LYS A 102 14.88 -2.65 4.69
N PRO A 103 15.47 -1.55 4.21
CA PRO A 103 15.01 -0.93 2.98
C PRO A 103 15.09 -1.93 1.81
N LEU A 104 14.01 -1.96 1.04
CA LEU A 104 13.84 -2.69 -0.19
C LEU A 104 13.81 -1.74 -1.41
N HIS A 105 13.45 -0.47 -1.21
CA HIS A 105 13.55 0.57 -2.23
C HIS A 105 15.02 0.89 -2.52
N ASN A 106 15.38 0.91 -3.80
CA ASN A 106 16.75 1.08 -4.29
C ASN A 106 17.82 0.24 -3.54
N SER A 107 17.50 -1.00 -3.16
CA SER A 107 18.35 -1.89 -2.36
C SER A 107 19.36 -2.64 -3.21
N ALA A 108 20.65 -2.60 -2.84
CA ALA A 108 21.71 -3.35 -3.50
C ALA A 108 21.41 -4.86 -3.52
N PHE A 109 20.88 -5.37 -2.40
CA PHE A 109 20.53 -6.78 -2.27
C PHE A 109 19.45 -7.19 -3.27
N ILE A 110 18.41 -6.38 -3.47
CA ILE A 110 17.40 -6.72 -4.49
C ILE A 110 18.03 -6.64 -5.88
N GLN A 111 18.79 -5.60 -6.17
CA GLN A 111 19.40 -5.40 -7.49
C GLN A 111 20.37 -6.53 -7.90
N GLU A 112 21.16 -7.05 -6.96
CA GLU A 112 22.21 -8.04 -7.24
C GLU A 112 21.72 -9.49 -7.23
N GLN A 113 20.69 -9.82 -6.45
CA GLN A 113 20.21 -11.20 -6.33
C GLN A 113 19.34 -11.58 -7.53
N ALA A 114 19.41 -12.85 -7.95
CA ALA A 114 18.48 -13.39 -8.95
C ALA A 114 17.07 -13.55 -8.35
N ASP A 115 16.05 -13.54 -9.19
CA ASP A 115 14.65 -13.66 -8.75
C ASP A 115 14.40 -14.97 -7.98
N GLU A 116 15.05 -16.07 -8.37
CA GLU A 116 14.94 -17.37 -7.69
C GLU A 116 15.53 -17.31 -6.26
N GLN A 117 16.59 -16.52 -6.06
CA GLN A 117 17.22 -16.34 -4.75
C GLN A 117 16.34 -15.48 -3.84
N LEU A 118 15.72 -14.42 -4.39
CA LEU A 118 14.72 -13.62 -3.70
C LEU A 118 13.48 -14.46 -3.35
N PHE A 119 13.03 -15.30 -4.28
CA PHE A 119 11.89 -16.20 -4.07
C PHE A 119 12.16 -17.18 -2.94
N ALA A 120 13.29 -17.89 -2.96
CA ALA A 120 13.66 -18.82 -1.90
C ALA A 120 13.74 -18.12 -0.53
N LEU A 121 14.35 -16.93 -0.47
CA LEU A 121 14.40 -16.14 0.76
C LEU A 121 13.00 -15.76 1.26
N ILE A 122 12.08 -15.37 0.38
CA ILE A 122 10.71 -15.00 0.79
C ILE A 122 9.92 -16.25 1.21
N VAL A 123 10.13 -17.40 0.57
CA VAL A 123 9.48 -18.66 0.94
C VAL A 123 9.93 -19.12 2.32
N ASP A 124 11.23 -19.19 2.56
CA ASP A 124 11.79 -19.72 3.80
C ASP A 124 11.79 -18.69 4.94
N GLY A 125 11.84 -17.41 4.59
CA GLY A 125 12.09 -16.33 5.53
C GLY A 125 13.51 -16.36 6.08
N ARG A 126 13.73 -15.64 7.18
CA ARG A 126 15.02 -15.60 7.89
C ARG A 126 14.79 -15.53 9.40
N LYS A 127 15.21 -16.58 10.11
CA LYS A 127 15.08 -16.67 11.58
C LYS A 127 15.97 -15.65 12.30
N PRO A 128 15.62 -15.24 13.54
CA PRO A 128 16.54 -14.52 14.41
C PRO A 128 17.86 -15.30 14.55
N GLY A 129 19.00 -14.63 14.37
CA GLY A 129 20.33 -15.23 14.48
C GLY A 129 20.80 -16.08 13.28
N ALA A 130 19.98 -16.25 12.24
CA ALA A 130 20.44 -16.90 11.01
C ALA A 130 21.55 -16.06 10.34
N PRO A 131 22.56 -16.69 9.69
CA PRO A 131 23.59 -15.97 8.93
C PRO A 131 22.97 -14.97 7.96
N GLY A 132 23.49 -13.73 7.95
CA GLY A 132 22.96 -12.64 7.15
C GLY A 132 21.71 -11.94 7.71
N ASN A 133 21.13 -12.38 8.84
CA ASN A 133 20.11 -11.60 9.54
C ASN A 133 20.75 -10.50 10.39
N THR A 134 20.99 -9.33 9.78
CA THR A 134 21.64 -8.21 10.47
C THR A 134 20.66 -7.31 11.23
N THR A 135 19.36 -7.61 11.21
CA THR A 135 18.35 -6.88 12.01
C THR A 135 18.06 -7.55 13.35
N GLY A 136 18.37 -8.84 13.49
CA GLY A 136 17.97 -9.66 14.63
C GLY A 136 16.46 -9.98 14.67
N ALA A 137 15.64 -9.33 13.85
CA ALA A 137 14.20 -9.58 13.76
C ALA A 137 13.90 -10.81 12.90
N LEU A 138 12.80 -11.51 13.19
CA LEU A 138 12.30 -12.59 12.34
C LEU A 138 11.77 -12.00 11.03
N MET A 139 12.32 -12.42 9.89
CA MET A 139 11.63 -12.30 8.61
C MET A 139 10.78 -13.56 8.41
N PRO A 140 9.44 -13.46 8.44
CA PRO A 140 8.59 -14.65 8.34
C PRO A 140 8.61 -15.23 6.92
N GLY A 141 8.62 -16.55 6.83
CA GLY A 141 8.42 -17.25 5.55
C GLY A 141 7.04 -16.96 4.96
N ARG A 142 6.99 -16.90 3.64
CA ARG A 142 5.79 -16.62 2.82
C ARG A 142 4.98 -15.42 3.34
N GLY A 143 5.65 -14.36 3.79
CA GLY A 143 5.06 -13.10 4.23
C GLY A 143 4.12 -13.23 5.44
N ALA A 144 4.35 -14.20 6.33
CA ALA A 144 3.50 -14.53 7.50
C ALA A 144 2.03 -14.87 7.17
N ARG A 145 1.68 -15.01 5.89
CA ARG A 145 0.30 -15.19 5.43
C ARG A 145 0.14 -16.40 4.51
N ASN A 146 1.15 -17.28 4.50
CA ASN A 146 1.21 -18.45 3.65
C ASN A 146 0.95 -18.10 2.17
N LEU A 147 1.61 -17.04 1.69
CA LEU A 147 1.49 -16.58 0.31
C LEU A 147 1.83 -17.71 -0.67
N LYS A 148 0.99 -17.86 -1.71
CA LYS A 148 1.23 -18.79 -2.82
C LYS A 148 2.38 -18.28 -3.69
N ASP A 149 3.03 -19.19 -4.42
CA ASP A 149 4.20 -18.88 -5.25
C ASP A 149 3.94 -17.74 -6.26
N GLY A 150 2.77 -17.75 -6.91
CA GLY A 150 2.38 -16.66 -7.83
C GLY A 150 2.33 -15.28 -7.18
N HIS A 151 1.93 -15.18 -5.90
CA HIS A 151 1.95 -13.93 -5.16
C HIS A 151 3.37 -13.49 -4.78
N ILE A 152 4.25 -14.44 -4.47
CA ILE A 152 5.65 -14.15 -4.16
C ILE A 152 6.36 -13.64 -5.41
N ASN A 153 6.18 -14.30 -6.56
CA ASN A 153 6.71 -13.83 -7.85
C ASN A 153 6.18 -12.44 -8.23
N ALA A 154 4.90 -12.17 -7.98
CA ALA A 154 4.33 -10.85 -8.18
C ALA A 154 4.99 -9.78 -7.28
N VAL A 155 5.24 -10.09 -6.00
CA VAL A 155 5.96 -9.19 -5.08
C VAL A 155 7.37 -8.92 -5.60
N ILE A 156 8.11 -9.94 -6.05
CA ILE A 156 9.46 -9.76 -6.61
C ILE A 156 9.40 -8.81 -7.83
N ALA A 157 8.46 -9.04 -8.75
CA ALA A 157 8.26 -8.15 -9.90
C ALA A 157 7.97 -6.70 -9.46
N TYR A 158 7.18 -6.48 -8.40
CA TYR A 158 6.97 -5.15 -7.84
C TYR A 158 8.24 -4.57 -7.21
N LEU A 159 9.01 -5.35 -6.43
CA LEU A 159 10.25 -4.90 -5.83
C LEU A 159 11.28 -4.45 -6.88
N ARG A 160 11.30 -5.08 -8.06
CA ARG A 160 12.12 -4.63 -9.21
C ARG A 160 11.76 -3.22 -9.67
N THR A 161 10.48 -2.83 -9.58
CA THR A 161 10.04 -1.47 -9.95
C THR A 161 10.40 -0.40 -8.92
N LEU A 162 10.76 -0.81 -7.69
CA LEU A 162 11.23 0.08 -6.63
C LEU A 162 12.73 0.37 -6.70
N GLN A 163 13.42 -0.12 -7.73
CA GLN A 163 14.85 0.10 -7.91
C GLN A 163 15.07 1.27 -8.87
N GLU A 164 16.07 2.10 -8.59
CA GLU A 164 16.34 3.32 -9.35
C GLU A 164 17.68 3.21 -10.08
N PRO A 165 17.68 2.79 -11.37
CA PRO A 165 18.92 2.68 -12.14
C PRO A 165 19.66 4.02 -12.19
N GLY A 166 20.95 4.00 -11.82
CA GLY A 166 21.81 5.19 -11.82
C GLY A 166 21.81 5.97 -10.50
N VAL A 167 20.97 5.61 -9.54
CA VAL A 167 21.06 6.11 -8.15
C VAL A 167 21.85 5.08 -7.33
N PRO A 168 22.90 5.49 -6.59
CA PRO A 168 23.63 4.56 -5.73
C PRO A 168 22.68 3.81 -4.79
N PRO A 169 22.75 2.47 -4.74
CA PRO A 169 21.81 1.70 -3.96
C PRO A 169 21.99 1.98 -2.46
N VAL A 170 20.89 1.93 -1.71
CA VAL A 170 20.94 2.01 -0.26
C VAL A 170 21.62 0.77 0.30
N SER A 171 22.55 1.00 1.23
CA SER A 171 23.33 -0.04 1.85
C SER A 171 22.45 -0.94 2.72
N MET A 172 22.68 -2.26 2.61
CA MET A 172 22.06 -3.27 3.47
C MET A 172 22.95 -3.63 4.67
N GLU A 173 23.97 -2.83 4.94
CA GLU A 173 24.85 -2.95 6.11
C GLU A 173 24.04 -3.13 7.41
N PRO A 174 24.60 -3.81 8.42
CA PRO A 174 23.98 -3.87 9.73
C PRO A 174 23.53 -2.48 10.17
N TRP A 175 22.34 -2.38 10.76
CA TRP A 175 21.97 -1.18 11.50
C TRP A 175 22.93 -1.15 12.70
N ASN A 176 24.11 -0.58 12.52
CA ASN A 176 25.13 -0.58 13.55
C ASN A 176 24.65 0.33 14.69
N ILE A 177 24.27 -0.28 15.83
CA ILE A 177 24.11 0.43 17.10
C ILE A 177 25.50 0.67 17.70
N VAL A 178 26.31 1.43 16.97
CA VAL A 178 27.55 2.02 17.45
C VAL A 178 27.72 3.36 16.75
N GLY A 179 27.53 4.44 17.51
CA GLY A 179 28.02 5.77 17.17
C GLY A 179 27.11 6.61 16.27
N ARG A 180 26.08 7.23 16.86
CA ARG A 180 25.86 8.66 16.59
C ARG A 180 26.21 9.45 17.84
N GLU A 181 27.51 9.55 18.07
CA GLU A 181 28.09 10.59 18.93
C GLU A 181 27.77 11.93 18.28
N GLY A 182 26.89 12.73 18.90
CA GLY A 182 26.57 14.06 18.38
C GLY A 182 25.18 14.63 18.65
N ALA A 183 24.39 14.05 19.56
CA ALA A 183 23.25 14.76 20.14
C ALA A 183 23.11 14.33 21.59
N GLY A 184 23.51 15.21 22.50
CA GLY A 184 23.45 15.00 23.95
C GLY A 184 22.01 14.76 24.40
N GLY A 185 21.72 13.50 24.69
CA GLY A 185 20.51 13.03 25.36
C GLY A 185 20.70 11.54 25.61
N GLN A 186 20.85 11.15 26.87
CA GLN A 186 20.94 9.72 27.19
C GLN A 186 19.67 9.02 26.67
N PRO A 187 19.79 7.86 25.99
CA PRO A 187 18.62 7.05 25.72
C PRO A 187 18.05 6.59 27.05
N ILE A 188 16.89 7.10 27.43
CA ILE A 188 16.02 6.43 28.40
C ILE A 188 15.83 5.01 27.87
N GLY A 189 16.46 4.04 28.56
CA GLY A 189 16.72 2.70 28.05
C GLY A 189 15.47 2.00 27.50
N ALA A 190 15.64 1.18 26.47
CA ALA A 190 14.58 0.36 25.90
C ALA A 190 14.01 -0.59 26.99
N ILE A 191 12.82 -0.26 27.49
CA ILE A 191 12.13 -1.07 28.49
C ILE A 191 11.41 -2.21 27.76
N GLU A 192 12.12 -3.32 27.56
CA GLU A 192 11.58 -4.49 26.89
C GLU A 192 10.94 -5.47 27.90
N MET A 193 9.62 -5.41 28.08
CA MET A 193 8.88 -6.37 28.91
C MET A 193 8.40 -7.61 28.12
N LYS A 194 9.34 -8.42 27.64
CA LYS A 194 9.06 -9.58 26.77
C LYS A 194 8.06 -10.60 27.32
N SER A 195 7.94 -10.71 28.64
CA SER A 195 7.03 -11.65 29.31
C SER A 195 5.57 -11.17 29.38
N HIS A 196 5.29 -9.91 29.05
CA HIS A 196 3.93 -9.37 29.11
C HIS A 196 3.09 -9.88 27.93
N ALA A 197 1.86 -10.32 28.17
CA ALA A 197 1.00 -10.92 27.15
C ALA A 197 0.75 -10.01 25.93
N GLY A 198 0.73 -8.70 26.15
CA GLY A 198 0.57 -7.70 25.09
C GLY A 198 1.84 -7.33 24.31
N TYR A 199 3.02 -7.82 24.73
CA TYR A 199 4.30 -7.44 24.13
C TYR A 199 4.37 -7.82 22.65
N GLU A 200 4.08 -9.08 22.31
CA GLU A 200 4.15 -9.56 20.92
C GLU A 200 3.10 -8.89 20.02
N LEU A 201 1.91 -8.61 20.57
CA LEU A 201 0.86 -7.86 19.86
C LEU A 201 1.29 -6.42 19.57
N PHE A 202 1.94 -5.77 20.54
CA PHE A 202 2.48 -4.43 20.40
C PHE A 202 3.65 -4.39 19.41
N LEU A 203 4.57 -5.36 19.48
CA LEU A 203 5.66 -5.49 18.52
C LEU A 203 5.16 -5.61 17.08
N ALA A 204 4.13 -6.43 16.87
CA ALA A 204 3.62 -6.73 15.54
C ALA A 204 2.96 -5.52 14.84
N SER A 205 2.44 -4.54 15.60
CA SER A 205 1.57 -3.50 15.02
C SER A 205 1.86 -2.07 15.49
N CYS A 206 2.62 -1.87 16.57
CA CYS A 206 2.82 -0.55 17.18
C CYS A 206 4.30 -0.14 17.22
N ALA A 207 5.19 -1.10 17.49
CA ALA A 207 6.61 -0.84 17.72
C ALA A 207 7.34 -0.23 16.52
N ALA A 208 6.84 -0.45 15.30
CA ALA A 208 7.37 0.14 14.06
C ALA A 208 7.45 1.67 14.12
N CYS A 209 6.53 2.32 14.83
CA CYS A 209 6.51 3.77 15.00
C CYS A 209 6.82 4.19 16.44
N HIS A 210 6.38 3.41 17.43
CA HIS A 210 6.49 3.77 18.84
C HIS A 210 7.69 3.17 19.57
N GLY A 211 8.56 2.40 18.90
CA GLY A 211 9.69 1.71 19.54
C GLY A 211 9.26 0.43 20.27
N LYS A 212 10.19 -0.48 20.56
CA LYS A 212 9.86 -1.82 21.12
C LYS A 212 9.47 -1.79 22.59
N GLY A 213 9.95 -0.80 23.34
CA GLY A 213 9.57 -0.48 24.72
C GLY A 213 8.61 0.71 24.81
N ALA A 214 7.99 1.10 23.69
CA ALA A 214 7.11 2.26 23.59
C ALA A 214 7.81 3.61 23.89
N GLU A 215 9.12 3.68 23.70
CA GLU A 215 10.00 4.83 23.92
C GLU A 215 9.89 5.93 22.85
N GLY A 216 9.15 5.68 21.77
CA GLY A 216 8.98 6.59 20.65
C GLY A 216 10.14 6.53 19.66
N ILE A 217 9.87 6.95 18.42
CA ILE A 217 10.89 7.09 17.38
C ILE A 217 10.77 8.51 16.82
N GLU A 218 11.87 9.27 16.88
CA GLU A 218 11.94 10.64 16.39
C GLU A 218 11.50 10.71 14.92
N GLY A 219 10.60 11.65 14.60
CA GLY A 219 10.05 11.80 13.26
C GLY A 219 9.00 10.73 12.87
N LEU A 220 8.61 9.84 13.78
CA LEU A 220 7.55 8.84 13.57
C LEU A 220 6.53 8.87 14.72
N GLY A 221 6.59 7.90 15.63
CA GLY A 221 5.64 7.76 16.73
C GLY A 221 6.13 8.40 18.02
N LEU A 222 5.20 9.06 18.73
CA LEU A 222 5.47 9.68 20.03
C LEU A 222 5.86 8.63 21.09
N PRO A 223 6.70 9.00 22.09
CA PRO A 223 6.97 8.15 23.24
C PRO A 223 5.68 7.90 24.03
N LEU A 224 5.28 6.63 24.16
CA LEU A 224 4.13 6.27 25.00
C LEU A 224 4.52 6.18 26.47
N THR A 225 5.78 5.82 26.77
CA THR A 225 6.31 5.74 28.15
C THR A 225 6.14 7.05 28.94
N THR A 226 6.33 8.20 28.29
CA THR A 226 6.24 9.52 28.93
C THR A 226 4.96 10.29 28.58
N SER A 227 4.12 9.76 27.68
CA SER A 227 2.92 10.43 27.17
C SER A 227 1.91 10.78 28.26
N GLY A 228 1.65 12.08 28.41
CA GLY A 228 0.59 12.60 29.28
C GLY A 228 -0.82 12.21 28.81
N TYR A 229 -1.03 12.09 27.49
CA TYR A 229 -2.30 11.63 26.92
C TYR A 229 -2.59 10.18 27.33
N VAL A 230 -1.63 9.28 27.14
CA VAL A 230 -1.78 7.87 27.53
C VAL A 230 -2.05 7.80 29.03
N ARG A 231 -1.30 8.56 29.85
CA ARG A 231 -1.47 8.58 31.31
C ARG A 231 -2.84 9.09 31.77
N GLY A 232 -3.36 10.14 31.12
CA GLY A 232 -4.62 10.78 31.50
C GLY A 232 -5.88 10.16 30.89
N THR A 233 -5.74 9.29 29.90
CA THR A 233 -6.88 8.63 29.22
C THR A 233 -7.19 7.30 29.90
N GLY A 234 -8.46 6.97 30.14
CA GLY A 234 -8.86 5.66 30.67
C GLY A 234 -8.66 4.52 29.66
N ASP A 235 -8.50 3.28 30.13
CA ASP A 235 -8.15 2.14 29.27
C ASP A 235 -9.16 1.89 28.15
N ALA A 236 -10.47 1.95 28.45
CA ALA A 236 -11.52 1.77 27.46
C ALA A 236 -11.47 2.83 26.34
N ASP A 237 -11.15 4.08 26.70
CA ASP A 237 -11.02 5.16 25.73
C ASP A 237 -9.71 5.05 24.95
N LEU A 238 -8.65 4.54 25.58
CA LEU A 238 -7.39 4.26 24.89
C LEU A 238 -7.56 3.12 23.88
N VAL A 239 -8.28 2.05 24.22
CA VAL A 239 -8.66 0.99 23.27
C VAL A 239 -9.46 1.58 22.11
N ARG A 240 -10.46 2.42 22.39
CA ARG A 240 -11.29 3.06 21.35
C ARG A 240 -10.43 3.97 20.45
N PHE A 241 -9.50 4.71 21.04
CA PHE A 241 -8.54 5.54 20.31
C PHE A 241 -7.63 4.69 19.41
N VAL A 242 -6.99 3.63 19.93
CA VAL A 242 -6.12 2.75 19.12
C VAL A 242 -6.95 2.05 18.03
N LYS A 243 -8.18 1.66 18.32
CA LYS A 243 -9.10 1.04 17.34
C LYS A 243 -9.39 1.95 16.16
N SER A 244 -9.52 3.26 16.40
CA SER A 244 -9.82 4.26 15.37
C SER A 244 -8.58 4.92 14.75
N GLY A 245 -7.46 4.96 15.47
CA GLY A 245 -6.28 5.71 15.08
C GLY A 245 -6.47 7.24 15.18
N ARG A 246 -5.51 7.99 14.62
CA ARG A 246 -5.56 9.44 14.47
C ARG A 246 -5.00 9.83 13.10
N ALA A 247 -5.78 10.56 12.32
CA ALA A 247 -5.31 11.06 11.03
C ALA A 247 -4.27 12.19 11.21
N SER A 248 -3.40 12.34 10.22
CA SER A 248 -2.33 13.33 10.09
C SER A 248 -2.85 14.77 10.10
N TRP A 249 -4.05 14.99 9.59
CA TRP A 249 -4.73 16.28 9.52
C TRP A 249 -5.58 16.59 10.76
N ASP A 250 -5.71 15.66 11.71
CA ASP A 250 -6.43 15.92 12.95
C ASP A 250 -5.72 17.02 13.74
N ALA A 251 -6.48 17.99 14.27
CA ALA A 251 -5.91 19.15 14.97
C ALA A 251 -5.07 18.78 16.20
N ASN A 252 -5.27 17.60 16.77
CA ASN A 252 -4.50 17.08 17.91
C ASN A 252 -3.38 16.12 17.48
N ASN A 253 -3.10 15.99 16.18
CA ASN A 253 -1.94 15.27 15.68
C ASN A 253 -0.73 16.21 15.63
N SER A 254 0.25 15.98 16.51
CA SER A 254 1.47 16.78 16.58
C SER A 254 2.62 16.27 15.71
N THR A 255 2.52 15.05 15.15
CA THR A 255 3.57 14.46 14.33
C THR A 255 3.35 14.71 12.84
N GLY A 256 2.12 15.01 12.43
CA GLY A 256 1.74 15.14 11.02
C GLY A 256 1.68 13.78 10.29
N ILE A 257 1.78 12.67 11.03
CA ILE A 257 1.80 11.31 10.50
C ILE A 257 0.54 10.58 10.98
N ASP A 258 -0.10 9.83 10.09
CA ASP A 258 -1.25 9.01 10.45
C ASP A 258 -0.83 7.96 11.50
N MET A 259 -1.55 7.91 12.62
CA MET A 259 -1.60 6.72 13.46
C MET A 259 -2.75 5.86 12.92
N PRO A 260 -2.46 4.76 12.19
CA PRO A 260 -3.51 3.98 11.54
C PRO A 260 -4.39 3.24 12.57
N PRO A 261 -5.68 2.99 12.24
CA PRO A 261 -6.54 2.13 13.03
C PRO A 261 -5.86 0.80 13.36
N LYS A 262 -5.83 0.44 14.65
CA LYS A 262 -5.22 -0.80 15.18
C LYS A 262 -3.75 -1.00 14.75
N GLY A 263 -2.99 0.09 14.61
CA GLY A 263 -1.59 0.00 14.16
C GLY A 263 -1.45 -0.54 12.72
N GLY A 264 -2.48 -0.38 11.90
CA GLY A 264 -2.51 -0.90 10.53
C GLY A 264 -2.89 -2.37 10.42
N ASN A 265 -3.22 -3.02 11.54
CA ASN A 265 -3.61 -4.43 11.57
C ASN A 265 -5.13 -4.59 11.85
N PRO A 266 -5.97 -4.71 10.81
CA PRO A 266 -7.41 -4.81 11.00
C PRO A 266 -7.85 -6.09 11.74
N ALA A 267 -7.00 -7.12 11.78
CA ALA A 267 -7.29 -8.41 12.41
C ALA A 267 -7.22 -8.40 13.94
N ILE A 268 -6.65 -7.35 14.56
CA ILE A 268 -6.58 -7.25 16.02
C ILE A 268 -8.00 -7.15 16.60
N THR A 269 -8.33 -8.03 17.54
CA THR A 269 -9.63 -8.01 18.25
C THR A 269 -9.66 -6.97 19.36
N ASP A 270 -10.84 -6.64 19.88
CA ASP A 270 -10.96 -5.70 20.99
C ASP A 270 -10.26 -6.21 22.26
N ASP A 271 -10.30 -7.53 22.51
CA ASP A 271 -9.57 -8.16 23.61
C ASP A 271 -8.05 -8.04 23.43
N GLN A 272 -7.55 -8.22 22.20
CA GLN A 272 -6.13 -8.03 21.91
C GLN A 272 -5.71 -6.56 22.03
N LEU A 273 -6.57 -5.60 21.65
CA LEU A 273 -6.33 -4.18 21.92
C LEU A 273 -6.24 -3.89 23.41
N GLN A 274 -7.11 -4.50 24.22
CA GLN A 274 -7.05 -4.39 25.67
C GLN A 274 -5.72 -4.93 26.21
N THR A 275 -5.26 -6.09 25.73
CA THR A 275 -3.94 -6.65 26.12
C THR A 275 -2.77 -5.73 25.71
N ILE A 276 -2.86 -5.06 24.55
CA ILE A 276 -1.87 -4.06 24.11
C ILE A 276 -1.89 -2.84 25.05
N VAL A 277 -3.06 -2.36 25.45
CA VAL A 277 -3.19 -1.23 26.38
C VAL A 277 -2.59 -1.59 27.75
N GLU A 278 -2.83 -2.79 28.26
CA GLU A 278 -2.20 -3.30 29.48
C GLU A 278 -0.67 -3.30 29.39
N TYR A 279 -0.13 -3.68 28.23
CA TYR A 279 1.31 -3.62 27.98
C TYR A 279 1.82 -2.17 28.04
N ILE A 280 1.13 -1.24 27.35
CA ILE A 280 1.47 0.19 27.35
C ILE A 280 1.46 0.75 28.78
N ARG A 281 0.50 0.34 29.61
CA ARG A 281 0.45 0.72 31.04
C ARG A 281 1.65 0.23 31.81
N ALA A 282 2.00 -1.03 31.63
CA ALA A 282 3.08 -1.63 32.38
C ALA A 282 4.45 -1.06 31.97
N VAL A 283 4.69 -0.77 30.68
CA VAL A 283 5.92 -0.06 30.26
C VAL A 283 5.95 1.40 30.73
N GLN A 284 4.80 2.10 30.78
CA GLN A 284 4.74 3.42 31.40
C GLN A 284 5.11 3.37 32.88
N LYS A 285 4.55 2.41 33.62
CA LYS A 285 4.83 2.24 35.04
C LYS A 285 6.31 1.97 35.30
N GLU A 286 6.90 1.08 34.50
CA GLU A 286 8.33 0.74 34.60
C GLU A 286 9.21 1.95 34.25
N ALA A 287 8.85 2.73 33.22
CA ALA A 287 9.58 3.94 32.83
C ALA A 287 9.57 5.04 33.90
N MET A 288 8.53 5.07 34.73
CA MET A 288 8.41 6.01 35.84
C MET A 288 9.12 5.52 37.11
N GLY A 289 9.67 4.29 37.09
CA GLY A 289 10.45 3.73 38.19
C GLY A 289 9.64 3.60 39.48
N SER A 290 8.76 2.59 39.53
CA SER A 290 8.12 2.05 40.77
C SER A 290 7.71 3.07 41.83
#